data_AF-A0A933N9V0-F1
#
_entry.id   AF-A0A933N9V0-F1
#
_cell.length_a   1.000
_cell.length_b   1.000
_cell.length_c   1.000
_cell.angle_alpha   90.00
_cell.angle_beta   90.00
_cell.angle_gamma   90.00
#
_symmetry.space_group_name_H-M   'P 1'
#
loop_
_entity.id
_entity.type
_entity.pdbx_description
1 polymer ?
#
loop_
_entity_poly.entity_id
_entity_poly.type
_entity_poly.pdbx_seq_one_letter_code
_entity_poly.pdbx_strand_id
1 'polypeptide(L)'
;MLARRAPGRGRRPISVSPKEARILFGVVAAVLVLNLVDAVFTALWVYGGMAREANPLMASLLEGHPILFVATKLGLVGLGSHLLWTRRNEPLAVVAIFVAFVAYYAVLVLHLDALSRVLGHLFTRA
;
A
#
# COMPACT_ATOMS: atom_id res chain seq x y z
N MET A 1 5.42 42.30 -40.62
CA MET A 1 4.79 40.97 -40.62
C MET A 1 5.21 40.25 -39.33
N LEU A 2 4.46 40.45 -38.23
CA LEU A 2 4.81 39.91 -36.90
C LEU A 2 4.02 38.61 -36.68
N ALA A 3 4.72 37.48 -36.63
CA ALA A 3 4.15 36.17 -36.35
C ALA A 3 3.66 36.10 -34.89
N ARG A 4 2.34 36.00 -34.70
CA ARG A 4 1.74 35.69 -33.40
C ARG A 4 2.16 34.29 -32.97
N ARG A 5 2.99 34.18 -31.92
CA ARG A 5 3.23 32.91 -31.21
C ARG A 5 1.89 32.40 -30.67
N ALA A 6 1.54 31.18 -31.05
CA ALA A 6 0.40 30.47 -30.47
C ALA A 6 0.61 30.29 -28.95
N PRO A 7 -0.42 30.51 -28.12
CA PRO A 7 -0.32 30.24 -26.69
C PRO A 7 -0.09 28.74 -26.49
N GLY A 8 1.01 28.38 -25.82
CA GLY A 8 1.27 27.01 -25.41
C GLY A 8 0.06 26.49 -24.64
N ARG A 9 -0.42 25.30 -25.01
CA ARG A 9 -1.46 24.57 -24.26
C ARG A 9 -0.93 24.33 -22.84
N GLY A 10 -1.20 25.27 -21.93
CA GLY A 10 -1.02 25.05 -20.50
C GLY A 10 -1.84 23.82 -20.13
N ARG A 11 -1.19 22.77 -19.62
CA ARG A 11 -1.88 21.63 -19.01
C ARG A 11 -2.86 22.21 -17.99
N ARG A 12 -4.16 22.10 -18.26
CA ARG A 12 -5.17 22.48 -17.27
C ARG A 12 -4.93 21.59 -16.05
N PRO A 13 -4.84 22.16 -14.84
CA PRO A 13 -4.74 21.36 -13.63
C PRO A 13 -5.89 20.36 -13.63
N ILE A 14 -5.59 19.06 -13.46
CA ILE A 14 -6.64 18.06 -13.30
C ILE A 14 -7.27 18.33 -11.94
N SER A 15 -8.44 18.95 -11.92
CA SER A 15 -9.20 19.15 -10.71
C SER A 15 -10.03 17.90 -10.46
N VAL A 16 -9.65 17.11 -9.45
CA VAL A 16 -10.46 15.96 -9.01
C VAL A 16 -11.79 16.49 -8.49
N SER A 17 -12.91 15.99 -9.03
CA SER A 17 -14.25 16.36 -8.57
C SER A 17 -14.50 15.87 -7.14
N PRO A 18 -15.46 16.46 -6.39
CA PRO A 18 -15.76 16.01 -5.03
C PRO A 18 -16.11 14.53 -4.91
N LYS A 19 -16.80 13.98 -5.92
CA LYS A 19 -17.14 12.55 -6.01
C LYS A 19 -15.89 11.69 -6.17
N GLU A 20 -15.00 12.05 -7.10
CA GLU A 20 -13.74 11.33 -7.33
C GLU A 20 -12.82 11.41 -6.11
N ALA A 21 -12.77 12.57 -5.43
CA ALA A 21 -11.99 12.74 -4.21
C ALA A 21 -12.47 11.80 -3.10
N ARG A 22 -13.79 11.61 -2.96
CA ARG A 22 -14.36 10.66 -1.99
C ARG A 22 -13.99 9.21 -2.30
N ILE A 23 -13.99 8.84 -3.59
CA ILE A 23 -13.55 7.51 -4.02
C ILE A 23 -12.07 7.31 -3.72
N LEU A 24 -11.21 8.27 -4.11
CA LEU A 24 -9.78 8.22 -3.85
C LEU A 24 -9.47 8.13 -2.35
N PHE A 25 -10.22 8.86 -1.52
CA PHE A 25 -10.10 8.76 -0.08
C PHE A 25 -10.38 7.35 0.42
N GLY A 26 -11.45 6.72 -0.08
CA GLY A 26 -11.77 5.34 0.22
C GLY A 26 -10.66 4.37 -0.20
N VAL A 27 -10.05 4.59 -1.37
CA VAL A 27 -8.91 3.76 -1.84
C VAL A 27 -7.69 3.94 -0.94
N VAL A 28 -7.37 5.17 -0.54
CA VAL A 28 -6.27 5.44 0.40
C VAL A 28 -6.54 4.82 1.77
N ALA A 29 -7.77 4.93 2.29
CA ALA A 29 -8.16 4.29 3.53
C ALA A 29 -8.02 2.75 3.43
N ALA A 30 -8.43 2.16 2.30
CA ALA A 30 -8.25 0.74 2.05
C ALA A 30 -6.76 0.35 2.02
N VAL A 31 -5.89 1.15 1.39
CA VAL A 31 -4.43 0.92 1.42
C VAL A 31 -3.89 0.86 2.85
N LEU A 32 -4.31 1.78 3.72
CA LEU A 32 -3.87 1.81 5.12
C LEU A 32 -4.37 0.59 5.91
N VAL A 33 -5.63 0.18 5.70
CA VAL A 33 -6.17 -1.03 6.33
C VAL A 33 -5.45 -2.28 5.84
N LEU A 34 -5.24 -2.40 4.53
CA LEU A 34 -4.51 -3.53 3.95
C LEU A 34 -3.07 -3.57 4.46
N ASN A 35 -2.42 -2.43 4.63
CA ASN A 35 -1.08 -2.36 5.19
C ASN A 35 -1.01 -2.81 6.65
N LEU A 36 -2.02 -2.46 7.46
CA LEU A 36 -2.11 -2.97 8.83
C LEU A 36 -2.27 -4.49 8.85
N VAL A 37 -3.15 -5.02 8.00
CA VAL A 37 -3.37 -6.47 7.88
C VAL A 37 -2.10 -7.18 7.42
N ASP A 38 -1.39 -6.64 6.43
CA ASP A 38 -0.09 -7.12 5.96
C ASP A 38 0.97 -7.12 7.07
N ALA A 39 1.07 -6.06 7.87
CA ALA A 39 2.01 -6.00 9.01
C ALA A 39 1.71 -7.09 10.05
N VAL A 40 0.43 -7.31 10.39
CA VAL A 40 0.00 -8.35 11.34
C VAL A 40 0.30 -9.74 10.81
N PHE A 41 -0.12 -10.05 9.59
CA PHE A 41 0.12 -11.37 9.00
C PHE A 41 1.61 -11.66 8.85
N THR A 42 2.39 -10.69 8.37
CA THR A 42 3.84 -10.86 8.23
C THR A 42 4.50 -11.19 9.57
N ALA A 43 4.12 -10.49 10.65
CA ALA A 43 4.61 -10.81 11.99
C ALA A 43 4.22 -12.24 12.40
N LEU A 44 2.95 -12.64 12.23
CA LEU A 44 2.48 -13.98 12.57
C LEU A 44 3.23 -15.08 11.80
N TRP A 45 3.46 -14.89 10.50
CA TRP A 45 4.14 -15.88 9.67
C TRP A 45 5.62 -16.03 10.01
N VAL A 46 6.30 -14.91 10.28
CA VAL A 46 7.73 -14.93 10.63
C VAL A 46 7.93 -15.48 12.04
N TYR A 47 7.15 -15.05 13.04
CA TYR A 47 7.25 -15.59 14.40
C TYR A 47 6.82 -17.06 14.50
N GLY A 48 5.87 -17.48 13.67
CA GLY A 48 5.49 -18.88 13.56
C GLY A 48 6.53 -19.75 12.83
N GLY A 49 7.63 -19.18 12.33
CA GLY A 49 8.65 -19.89 11.57
C GLY A 49 8.18 -20.37 10.19
N MET A 50 7.06 -19.84 9.69
CA MET A 50 6.40 -20.27 8.46
C MET A 50 6.85 -19.49 7.22
N ALA A 51 7.36 -18.27 7.41
CA ALA A 51 7.85 -17.42 6.33
C ALA A 51 9.08 -16.62 6.76
N ARG A 52 9.74 -15.99 5.78
CA ARG A 52 10.77 -14.97 5.99
C ARG A 52 10.31 -13.66 5.40
N GLU A 53 10.63 -12.56 6.06
CA GLU A 53 10.41 -11.21 5.53
C GLU A 53 11.30 -11.01 4.30
N ALA A 54 10.70 -10.58 3.19
CA ALA A 54 11.39 -10.44 1.91
C ALA A 54 12.26 -9.18 1.87
N ASN A 55 11.90 -8.14 2.63
CA ASN A 55 12.68 -6.92 2.73
C ASN A 55 13.80 -7.08 3.79
N PRO A 56 15.09 -7.09 3.41
CA PRO A 56 16.19 -7.33 4.35
C PRO A 56 16.27 -6.30 5.48
N LEU A 57 15.92 -5.05 5.20
CA LEU A 57 15.89 -3.99 6.22
C LEU A 57 14.79 -4.30 7.25
N MET A 58 13.60 -4.66 6.78
CA MET A 58 12.47 -4.97 7.66
C MET A 58 12.67 -6.30 8.39
N ALA A 59 13.37 -7.28 7.80
CA ALA A 59 13.71 -8.53 8.45
C ALA A 59 14.50 -8.29 9.75
N SER A 60 15.53 -7.43 9.69
CA SER A 60 16.32 -7.07 10.88
C SER A 60 15.49 -6.40 11.98
N LEU A 61 14.53 -5.55 11.60
CA LEU A 61 13.60 -4.91 12.54
C LEU A 61 12.63 -5.93 13.16
N LEU A 62 12.12 -6.86 12.37
CA LEU A 62 11.15 -7.85 12.84
C LEU A 62 11.78 -8.84 13.83
N GLU A 63 13.02 -9.25 13.60
CA GLU A 63 13.74 -10.18 14.49
C GLU A 63 14.04 -9.55 15.86
N GLY A 64 14.48 -8.29 15.91
CA GLY A 64 14.86 -7.62 17.16
C GLY A 64 13.71 -6.88 17.86
N HIS A 65 12.83 -6.22 17.10
CA HIS A 65 11.87 -5.24 17.61
C HIS A 65 10.55 -5.26 16.82
N PRO A 66 9.63 -6.22 17.06
CA PRO A 66 8.39 -6.37 16.30
C PRO A 66 7.47 -5.14 16.33
N ILE A 67 7.41 -4.45 17.48
CA ILE A 67 6.62 -3.22 17.60
C ILE A 67 7.21 -2.14 16.69
N LEU A 68 8.54 -2.03 16.62
CA LEU A 68 9.22 -1.08 15.74
C LEU A 68 9.01 -1.46 14.27
N PHE A 69 9.05 -2.75 13.92
CA PHE A 69 8.69 -3.22 12.58
C PHE A 69 7.30 -2.73 12.15
N VAL A 70 6.27 -2.94 13.00
CA VAL A 70 4.89 -2.50 12.70
C VAL A 70 4.84 -0.98 12.60
N ALA A 71 5.42 -0.26 13.55
CA ALA A 71 5.43 1.20 13.56
C ALA A 71 6.12 1.79 12.33
N THR A 72 7.27 1.24 11.92
CA THR A 72 7.99 1.66 10.71
C THR A 72 7.16 1.38 9.46
N LYS A 73 6.57 0.20 9.35
CA LYS A 73 5.76 -0.19 8.18
C LYS A 73 4.53 0.72 8.03
N LEU A 74 3.78 0.93 9.11
CA LEU A 74 2.63 1.83 9.15
C LEU A 74 3.04 3.29 8.90
N GLY A 75 4.17 3.72 9.48
CA GLY A 75 4.70 5.07 9.31
C GLY A 75 5.07 5.38 7.86
N LEU A 76 5.81 4.50 7.20
CA LEU A 76 6.22 4.68 5.81
C LEU A 76 5.01 4.76 4.87
N VAL A 77 4.04 3.86 5.04
CA VAL A 77 2.86 3.80 4.18
C VAL A 77 1.88 4.92 4.48
N GLY A 78 1.73 5.29 5.75
CA GLY A 78 0.95 6.45 6.18
C GLY A 78 1.50 7.75 5.60
N LEU A 79 2.81 7.98 5.70
CA LEU A 79 3.47 9.14 5.12
C LEU A 79 3.39 9.15 3.59
N GLY A 80 3.63 8.01 2.93
CA GLY A 80 3.49 7.87 1.48
C GLY A 80 2.06 8.16 1.01
N SER A 81 1.06 7.61 1.70
CA SER A 81 -0.36 7.85 1.43
C SER A 81 -0.73 9.31 1.63
N HIS A 82 -0.24 9.95 2.69
CA HIS A 82 -0.43 11.37 2.93
C HIS A 82 0.18 12.22 1.80
N LEU A 83 1.41 11.94 1.39
CA LEU A 83 2.07 12.63 0.28
C LEU A 83 1.25 12.50 -1.02
N LEU A 84 0.84 11.29 -1.37
CA LEU A 84 0.01 11.05 -2.56
C LEU A 84 -1.33 11.79 -2.47
N TRP A 85 -1.96 11.82 -1.30
CA TRP A 85 -3.20 12.55 -1.08
C TRP A 85 -3.04 14.07 -1.27
N THR A 86 -1.95 14.66 -0.77
CA THR A 86 -1.67 16.10 -0.98
C THR A 86 -1.47 16.44 -2.46
N ARG A 87 -1.00 15.47 -3.26
CA ARG A 87 -0.75 15.61 -4.70
C ARG A 87 -1.82 15.00 -5.58
N ARG A 88 -3.01 14.66 -5.05
CA ARG A 88 -4.09 13.96 -5.79
C ARG A 88 -4.60 14.63 -7.08
N ASN A 89 -4.31 15.92 -7.28
CA ASN A 89 -4.62 16.63 -8.53
C ASN A 89 -3.58 16.35 -9.64
N GLU A 90 -2.49 15.64 -9.32
CA GLU A 90 -1.52 15.15 -10.29
C GLU A 90 -1.91 13.75 -10.77
N PRO A 91 -1.92 13.47 -12.08
CA PRO A 91 -2.32 12.17 -12.61
C PRO A 91 -1.41 11.05 -12.11
N LEU A 92 -0.12 11.34 -11.91
CA LEU A 92 0.84 10.38 -11.38
C LEU A 92 0.50 9.97 -9.94
N ALA A 93 -0.01 10.89 -9.11
CA ALA A 93 -0.39 10.57 -7.74
C ALA A 93 -1.62 9.65 -7.70
N VAL A 94 -2.61 9.91 -8.57
CA VAL A 94 -3.79 9.05 -8.71
C VAL A 94 -3.38 7.64 -9.14
N VAL A 95 -2.55 7.52 -10.17
CA VAL A 95 -2.02 6.22 -10.62
C VAL A 95 -1.26 5.53 -9.48
N ALA A 96 -0.39 6.23 -8.78
CA ALA A 96 0.37 5.68 -7.66
C ALA A 96 -0.52 5.18 -6.51
N ILE A 97 -1.63 5.87 -6.19
CA ILE A 97 -2.62 5.41 -5.20
C ILE A 97 -3.22 4.06 -5.62
N PHE A 98 -3.63 3.92 -6.88
CA PHE A 98 -4.20 2.66 -7.39
C PHE A 98 -3.15 1.55 -7.47
N VAL A 99 -1.93 1.85 -7.87
CA VAL A 99 -0.81 0.89 -7.86
C VAL A 99 -0.56 0.39 -6.44
N ALA A 100 -0.52 1.28 -5.45
CA ALA A 100 -0.37 0.91 -4.05
C ALA A 100 -1.52 0.00 -3.58
N PHE A 101 -2.75 0.34 -3.92
CA PHE A 101 -3.92 -0.50 -3.60
C PHE A 101 -3.81 -1.90 -4.19
N VAL A 102 -3.48 -2.01 -5.49
CA VAL A 102 -3.33 -3.31 -6.17
C VAL A 102 -2.18 -4.12 -5.54
N ALA A 103 -1.05 -3.49 -5.22
CA ALA A 103 0.07 -4.15 -4.57
C ALA A 103 -0.33 -4.72 -3.19
N TYR A 104 -0.99 -3.92 -2.36
CA TYR A 104 -1.46 -4.36 -1.05
C TYR A 104 -2.55 -5.43 -1.12
N TYR A 105 -3.44 -5.33 -2.11
CA TYR A 105 -4.45 -6.36 -2.36
C TYR A 105 -3.80 -7.69 -2.77
N ALA A 106 -2.79 -7.65 -3.65
CA ALA A 106 -2.05 -8.85 -4.04
C ALA A 106 -1.34 -9.50 -2.83
N VAL A 107 -0.72 -8.70 -1.96
CA VAL A 107 -0.11 -9.19 -0.72
C VAL A 107 -1.14 -9.84 0.22
N LEU A 108 -2.33 -9.25 0.35
CA LEU A 108 -3.41 -9.87 1.12
C LEU A 108 -3.79 -11.25 0.56
N VAL A 109 -3.92 -11.39 -0.76
CA VAL A 109 -4.21 -12.69 -1.40
C VAL A 109 -3.12 -13.72 -1.07
N LEU A 110 -1.85 -13.32 -1.07
CA LEU A 110 -0.74 -14.20 -0.67
C LEU A 110 -0.86 -14.65 0.80
N HIS A 111 -1.25 -13.75 1.71
CA HIS A 111 -1.48 -14.12 3.12
C HIS A 111 -2.67 -15.07 3.29
N LEU A 112 -3.76 -14.87 2.54
CA LEU A 112 -4.92 -15.75 2.60
C LEU A 112 -4.61 -17.15 2.04
N ASP A 113 -3.84 -17.24 0.95
CA ASP A 113 -3.34 -18.51 0.43
C ASP A 113 -2.45 -19.21 1.47
N ALA A 114 -1.49 -18.51 2.07
CA ALA A 114 -0.66 -19.05 3.14
C ALA A 114 -1.50 -19.56 4.33
N LEU A 115 -2.48 -18.78 4.79
CA LEU A 115 -3.39 -19.16 5.86
C LEU A 115 -4.18 -20.43 5.50
N SER A 116 -4.71 -20.49 4.28
CA SER A 116 -5.48 -21.66 3.80
C SER A 116 -4.65 -22.94 3.81
N ARG A 117 -3.36 -22.87 3.42
CA ARG A 117 -2.43 -24.01 3.42
C ARG A 117 -2.14 -24.48 4.84
N VAL A 118 -1.91 -23.54 5.76
CA VAL A 118 -1.68 -23.85 7.18
C VAL A 118 -2.90 -24.54 7.79
N LEU A 119 -4.10 -24.00 7.57
CA LEU A 119 -5.33 -24.60 8.05
C LEU A 119 -5.55 -26.01 7.46
N GLY A 120 -5.31 -26.19 6.16
CA GLY A 120 -5.38 -27.51 5.51
C GLY A 120 -4.46 -28.55 6.15
N HIS A 121 -3.23 -28.16 6.52
CA HIS A 121 -2.30 -29.05 7.24
C HIS A 121 -2.75 -29.38 8.67
N LEU A 122 -3.47 -28.48 9.35
CA LEU A 122 -4.00 -28.73 10.68
C LEU A 122 -5.20 -29.69 10.64
N PHE A 123 -6.14 -29.49 9.71
CA PHE A 123 -7.33 -30.35 9.60
C PHE A 123 -7.04 -31.76 9.06
N THR A 124 -5.95 -31.95 8.31
CA THR A 124 -5.53 -33.28 7.84
C THR A 124 -4.73 -34.07 8.89
N ARG A 125 -4.28 -33.42 9.96
CA ARG A 125 -3.52 -34.03 11.06
C ARG A 125 -4.33 -34.21 12.36
N ALA A 126 -5.59 -33.79 12.38
CA ALA A 126 -6.54 -33.95 13.49
C ALA A 126 -7.51 -35.10 13.19
#